data_AF-A0A9P7CH93-F1
#
_entry.id   AF-A0A9P7CH93-F1
#
_cell.length_a   1.000
_cell.length_b   1.000
_cell.length_c   1.000
_cell.angle_alpha   90.00
_cell.angle_beta   90.00
_cell.angle_gamma   90.00
#
_symmetry.space_group_name_H-M   'P 1'
#
loop_
_entity.id
_entity.type
_entity.pdbx_description
1 polymer ?
#
loop_
_entity_poly.entity_id
_entity_poly.type
_entity_poly.pdbx_seq_one_letter_code
_entity_poly.pdbx_strand_id
1 'polypeptide(L)'
;MTAPDYIHILKTELADTLAYYRLGDGDFIFQHDNDPKHTAKITTTYLKEEAKYPVLHWPSQSPDLNPIEHMWRHLKLKLALYEQRARGVHELWERIKIEWETFDRDVCCKYIDSLPARVQAVIKAKGGNTIY
;
A
#
# COMPACT_ATOMS: atom_id res chain seq x y z
N MET A 1 4.04 13.75 -7.68
CA MET A 1 3.93 13.77 -6.21
C MET A 1 5.32 13.89 -5.62
N THR A 2 5.50 14.88 -4.74
CA THR A 2 6.72 15.22 -4.03
C THR A 2 6.65 14.76 -2.57
N ALA A 3 7.73 14.89 -1.79
CA ALA A 3 7.70 14.58 -0.36
C ALA A 3 6.72 15.47 0.44
N PRO A 4 6.62 16.80 0.20
CA PRO A 4 5.55 17.61 0.80
C PRO A 4 4.14 17.13 0.44
N ASP A 5 3.88 16.75 -0.81
CA ASP A 5 2.58 16.21 -1.21
C ASP A 5 2.26 14.91 -0.46
N TYR A 6 3.28 14.06 -0.27
CA TYR A 6 3.13 12.82 0.48
C TYR A 6 2.82 13.07 1.96
N ILE A 7 3.55 13.99 2.61
CA ILE A 7 3.25 14.38 4.00
C ILE A 7 1.84 14.95 4.12
N HIS A 8 1.38 15.72 3.13
CA HIS A 8 0.01 16.23 3.12
C HIS A 8 -1.01 15.09 3.12
N ILE A 9 -0.84 14.07 2.26
CA ILE A 9 -1.68 12.87 2.24
C ILE A 9 -1.65 12.12 3.59
N LEU A 10 -0.49 12.02 4.24
CA LEU A 10 -0.41 11.41 5.56
C LEU A 10 -1.16 12.21 6.63
N LYS A 11 -1.10 13.55 6.55
CA LYS A 11 -1.79 14.45 7.49
C LYS A 11 -3.30 14.51 7.28
N THR A 12 -3.80 14.15 6.10
CA THR A 12 -5.24 14.12 5.80
C THR A 12 -5.75 12.68 5.75
N GLU A 13 -5.53 11.97 4.64
CA GLU A 13 -6.17 10.70 4.33
C GLU A 13 -5.83 9.60 5.35
N LEU A 14 -4.55 9.49 5.74
CA LEU A 14 -4.15 8.48 6.70
C LEU A 14 -4.65 8.83 8.11
N ALA A 15 -4.54 10.09 8.53
CA ALA A 15 -5.04 10.54 9.82
C ALA A 15 -6.55 10.31 9.95
N ASP A 16 -7.32 10.64 8.91
CA ASP A 16 -8.77 10.42 8.85
C ASP A 16 -9.11 8.92 8.88
N THR A 17 -8.32 8.08 8.19
CA THR A 17 -8.46 6.62 8.22
C THR A 17 -8.23 6.07 9.63
N LEU A 18 -7.16 6.48 10.31
CA LEU A 18 -6.87 6.04 11.68
C LEU A 18 -7.97 6.48 12.65
N ALA A 19 -8.48 7.71 12.52
CA ALA A 19 -9.58 8.22 13.31
C ALA A 19 -10.89 7.45 13.07
N TYR A 20 -11.21 7.16 11.79
CA TYR A 20 -12.40 6.40 11.41
C TYR A 20 -12.41 4.99 12.04
N TYR A 21 -11.28 4.29 11.97
CA TYR A 21 -11.12 2.95 12.56
C TYR A 21 -10.81 2.97 14.06
N ARG A 22 -10.64 4.15 14.66
CA ARG A 22 -10.27 4.35 16.08
C ARG A 22 -8.95 3.63 16.44
N LEU A 23 -7.99 3.67 15.53
CA LEU A 23 -6.66 3.12 15.73
C LEU A 23 -5.78 4.16 16.42
N GLY A 24 -5.27 3.83 17.60
CA GLY A 24 -4.34 4.65 18.37
C GLY A 24 -2.94 4.05 18.45
N ASP A 25 -2.18 4.54 19.42
CA ASP A 25 -0.82 4.10 19.67
C ASP A 25 -0.79 2.62 20.05
N GLY A 26 -0.07 1.83 19.25
CA GLY A 26 0.07 0.38 19.45
C GLY A 26 -0.93 -0.49 18.69
N ASP A 27 -1.95 0.11 18.06
CA ASP A 27 -2.97 -0.63 17.30
C ASP A 27 -2.56 -0.95 15.85
N PHE A 28 -1.53 -0.27 15.33
CA PHE A 28 -1.08 -0.43 13.96
C PHE A 28 0.43 -0.34 13.81
N ILE A 29 0.93 -0.84 12.69
CA ILE A 29 2.29 -0.60 12.19
C ILE A 29 2.15 -0.01 10.79
N PHE A 30 2.78 1.14 10.56
CA PHE A 30 2.73 1.82 9.27
C PHE A 30 3.75 1.21 8.30
N GLN A 31 3.30 0.74 7.14
CA GLN A 31 4.18 0.21 6.10
C GLN A 31 4.12 1.09 4.85
N HIS A 32 5.30 1.40 4.30
CA HIS A 32 5.47 1.99 2.98
C HIS A 32 6.78 1.46 2.35
N ASP A 33 6.98 1.71 1.06
CA ASP A 33 8.22 1.36 0.37
C ASP A 33 9.31 2.44 0.53
N ASN A 34 10.52 2.14 0.06
CA ASN A 34 11.68 3.03 0.15
C ASN A 34 11.76 4.06 -1.00
N ASP A 35 10.64 4.50 -1.57
CA ASP A 35 10.66 5.57 -2.57
C ASP A 35 11.39 6.82 -2.01
N PRO A 36 12.20 7.55 -2.80
CA PRO A 36 12.94 8.72 -2.33
C PRO A 36 12.09 9.75 -1.56
N LYS A 37 10.81 9.91 -1.89
CA LYS A 37 9.92 10.84 -1.17
C LYS A 37 9.49 10.32 0.21
N HIS A 38 9.42 9.00 0.39
CA HIS A 38 9.08 8.34 1.66
C HIS A 38 10.27 8.36 2.64
N THR A 39 11.48 8.25 2.10
CA THR A 39 12.75 8.25 2.85
C THR A 39 13.39 9.64 2.99
N ALA A 40 12.81 10.67 2.36
CA ALA A 40 13.26 12.05 2.49
C ALA A 40 13.33 12.49 3.96
N LYS A 41 14.31 13.35 4.29
CA LYS A 41 14.51 13.85 5.66
C LYS A 41 13.24 14.46 6.26
N ILE A 42 12.51 15.25 5.47
CA ILE A 42 11.26 15.88 5.93
C ILE A 42 10.17 14.85 6.27
N THR A 43 10.06 13.78 5.48
CA THR A 43 9.07 12.72 5.67
C THR A 43 9.41 11.87 6.88
N THR A 44 10.67 11.45 6.99
CA THR A 44 11.14 10.63 8.11
C THR A 44 11.10 11.41 9.44
N THR A 45 11.43 12.70 9.43
CA THR A 45 11.25 13.59 10.60
C THR A 45 9.77 13.71 10.98
N TYR A 46 8.87 13.97 10.03
CA TYR A 46 7.44 14.05 10.29
C TYR A 46 6.90 12.76 10.92
N LEU A 47 7.21 11.60 10.32
CA LEU A 47 6.77 10.29 10.81
C LEU A 47 7.26 10.00 12.23
N LYS A 48 8.49 10.40 12.55
CA LYS A 48 9.14 10.12 13.84
C LYS A 48 8.76 11.11 14.95
N GLU A 49 8.74 12.40 14.65
CA GLU A 49 8.69 13.46 15.66
C GLU A 49 7.28 14.06 15.83
N GLU A 50 6.57 14.25 14.71
CA GLU A 50 5.22 14.84 14.72
C GLU A 50 4.14 13.75 14.84
N ALA A 51 4.08 12.84 13.87
CA ALA A 51 3.04 11.81 13.79
C ALA A 51 3.27 10.64 14.75
N LYS A 52 4.54 10.35 15.05
CA LYS A 52 4.99 9.24 15.90
C LYS A 52 4.47 7.87 15.44
N TYR A 53 4.33 7.69 14.13
CA TYR A 53 3.85 6.43 13.57
C TYR A 53 4.93 5.34 13.66
N PRO A 54 4.60 4.12 14.13
CA PRO A 54 5.53 3.00 14.16
C PRO A 54 5.76 2.48 12.73
N VAL A 55 6.81 2.97 12.06
CA VAL A 55 7.13 2.60 10.68
C VAL A 55 7.82 1.23 10.62
N LEU A 56 7.29 0.32 9.79
CA LEU A 56 7.90 -0.96 9.49
C LEU A 56 9.14 -0.76 8.62
N HIS A 57 10.28 -1.32 9.05
CA HIS A 57 11.47 -1.35 8.21
C HIS A 57 11.21 -2.20 6.96
N TRP A 58 11.37 -1.59 5.78
CA TRP A 58 11.10 -2.24 4.50
C TRP A 58 12.38 -2.51 3.71
N PRO A 59 12.60 -3.73 3.18
CA PRO A 59 13.72 -3.99 2.28
C PRO A 59 13.51 -3.31 0.92
N SER A 60 14.57 -2.71 0.38
CA SER A 60 14.54 -2.12 -0.97
C SER A 60 14.24 -3.18 -2.03
N GLN A 61 13.64 -2.75 -3.15
CA GLN A 61 13.37 -3.61 -4.32
C GLN A 61 12.58 -4.88 -4.00
N SER A 62 11.67 -4.82 -3.01
CA SER A 62 10.86 -5.98 -2.59
C SER A 62 9.37 -5.77 -2.85
N PRO A 63 8.93 -5.61 -4.12
CA PRO A 63 7.51 -5.48 -4.46
C PRO A 63 6.72 -6.74 -4.08
N ASP A 64 7.32 -7.93 -4.18
CA ASP A 64 6.73 -9.23 -3.80
C ASP A 64 6.22 -9.24 -2.36
N LEU A 65 6.86 -8.44 -1.49
CA LEU A 65 6.47 -8.34 -0.09
C LEU A 65 5.33 -7.35 0.13
N ASN A 66 5.06 -6.40 -0.77
CA ASN A 66 4.11 -5.32 -0.53
C ASN A 66 2.67 -5.77 -0.87
N PRO A 67 1.77 -5.93 0.10
CA PRO A 67 0.42 -6.45 -0.18
C PRO A 67 -0.37 -5.58 -1.16
N ILE A 68 -0.13 -4.26 -1.18
CA ILE A 68 -0.86 -3.34 -2.05
C ILE A 68 -0.58 -3.60 -3.53
N GLU A 69 0.61 -4.12 -3.88
CA GLU A 69 0.95 -4.47 -5.27
C GLU A 69 0.05 -5.60 -5.79
N HIS A 70 -0.36 -6.51 -4.91
CA HIS A 70 -1.28 -7.59 -5.27
C HIS A 70 -2.70 -7.09 -5.43
N MET A 71 -3.12 -6.14 -4.58
CA MET A 71 -4.40 -5.46 -4.76
C MET A 71 -4.43 -4.70 -6.09
N TRP A 72 -3.36 -3.98 -6.44
CA TRP A 72 -3.25 -3.30 -7.74
C TRP A 72 -3.29 -4.28 -8.91
N ARG A 73 -2.59 -5.41 -8.81
CA ARG A 73 -2.67 -6.48 -9.82
C ARG A 73 -4.09 -7.01 -9.96
N HIS A 74 -4.78 -7.29 -8.85
CA HIS A 74 -6.16 -7.77 -8.86
C HIS A 74 -7.12 -6.73 -9.47
N LEU A 75 -6.99 -5.45 -9.12
CA LEU A 75 -7.78 -4.37 -9.71
C LEU A 75 -7.54 -4.29 -11.23
N LYS A 76 -6.29 -4.37 -11.68
CA LYS A 76 -5.96 -4.38 -13.13
C LYS A 76 -6.59 -5.58 -13.84
N LEU A 77 -6.62 -6.76 -13.21
CA LEU A 77 -7.28 -7.94 -13.77
C LEU A 77 -8.78 -7.72 -13.90
N LYS A 78 -9.44 -7.17 -12.88
CA LYS A 78 -10.86 -6.80 -12.93
C LYS A 78 -11.15 -5.82 -14.08
N LEU A 79 -10.34 -4.78 -14.22
CA LEU A 79 -10.46 -3.82 -15.33
C LEU A 79 -10.22 -4.46 -16.71
N ALA A 80 -9.37 -5.48 -16.80
CA ALA A 80 -9.09 -6.20 -18.05
C ALA A 80 -10.23 -7.14 -18.47
N LEU A 81 -11.16 -7.49 -17.57
CA LEU A 81 -12.34 -8.31 -17.87
C LEU A 81 -13.47 -7.51 -18.54
N TYR A 82 -13.41 -6.18 -18.54
CA TYR A 82 -14.37 -5.36 -19.29
C TYR A 82 -14.26 -5.63 -20.79
N GLU A 83 -15.39 -5.84 -21.46
CA GLU A 83 -15.42 -6.14 -22.89
C GLU A 83 -14.73 -5.06 -23.75
N GLN A 84 -14.90 -3.80 -23.37
CA GLN A 84 -14.29 -2.66 -24.05
C GLN A 84 -13.32 -1.93 -23.13
N ARG A 85 -12.21 -1.44 -23.69
CA ARG A 85 -11.34 -0.50 -23.00
C ARG A 85 -12.10 0.78 -22.66
N ALA A 86 -11.73 1.42 -21.56
CA ALA A 86 -12.26 2.74 -21.22
C ALA A 86 -11.93 3.75 -22.33
N ARG A 87 -12.90 4.58 -22.70
CA ARG A 87 -12.80 5.56 -23.79
C ARG A 87 -12.03 6.83 -23.40
N GLY A 88 -11.72 6.98 -22.10
CA GLY A 88 -10.95 8.09 -21.58
C GLY A 88 -10.73 7.98 -20.07
N VAL A 89 -10.02 8.97 -19.52
CA VAL A 89 -9.61 8.99 -18.10
C VAL A 89 -10.81 9.02 -17.15
N HIS A 90 -11.88 9.74 -17.50
CA HIS A 90 -13.08 9.81 -16.66
C HIS A 90 -13.76 8.44 -16.54
N GLU A 91 -13.96 7.74 -17.65
CA GLU A 91 -14.54 6.40 -17.62
C GLU A 91 -13.64 5.40 -16.89
N LEU A 92 -12.31 5.49 -17.09
CA LEU A 92 -11.36 4.66 -16.36
C LEU A 92 -11.46 4.90 -14.84
N TRP A 93 -11.59 6.16 -14.42
CA TRP A 93 -11.72 6.52 -13.01
C TRP A 93 -12.99 5.95 -12.39
N GLU A 94 -14.13 6.06 -13.08
CA GLU A 94 -15.39 5.49 -12.60
C GLU A 94 -15.33 3.96 -12.50
N ARG A 95 -14.71 3.29 -13.48
CA ARG A 95 -14.49 1.83 -13.41
C ARG A 95 -13.57 1.45 -12.24
N ILE A 96 -12.50 2.21 -12.01
CA ILE A 96 -11.60 1.99 -10.86
C ILE A 96 -12.37 2.10 -9.55
N LYS A 97 -13.19 3.14 -9.36
CA LYS A 97 -14.02 3.29 -8.16
C LYS A 97 -14.93 2.09 -7.97
N ILE A 98 -15.70 1.72 -9.00
CA ILE A 98 -16.65 0.61 -8.92
C ILE A 98 -15.93 -0.68 -8.52
N GLU A 99 -14.82 -1.01 -9.18
CA GLU A 99 -14.08 -2.23 -8.86
C GLU A 99 -13.38 -2.16 -7.51
N TRP A 100 -12.90 -0.99 -7.09
CA TRP A 100 -12.27 -0.78 -5.79
C TRP A 100 -13.23 -1.03 -4.63
N GLU A 101 -14.49 -0.60 -4.75
CA GLU A 101 -15.54 -0.85 -3.75
C GLU A 101 -15.91 -2.34 -3.61
N THR A 102 -15.47 -3.21 -4.55
CA THR A 102 -15.67 -4.66 -4.42
C THR A 102 -14.63 -5.36 -3.54
N PHE A 103 -13.56 -4.65 -3.14
CA PHE A 103 -12.54 -5.21 -2.26
C PHE A 103 -13.02 -5.15 -0.81
N ASP A 104 -13.45 -6.29 -0.29
CA ASP A 104 -13.85 -6.44 1.10
C ASP A 104 -12.67 -6.78 2.02
N ARG A 105 -12.98 -6.90 3.32
CA ARG A 105 -12.03 -7.30 4.36
C ARG A 105 -11.39 -8.65 4.04
N ASP A 106 -12.14 -9.62 3.53
CA ASP A 106 -11.64 -10.97 3.30
C ASP A 106 -10.61 -11.00 2.16
N VAL A 107 -10.82 -10.19 1.12
CA VAL A 107 -9.82 -9.99 0.05
C VAL A 107 -8.55 -9.36 0.62
N CYS A 108 -8.67 -8.31 1.45
CA CYS A 108 -7.53 -7.67 2.09
C CYS A 108 -6.76 -8.63 3.01
N CYS A 109 -7.46 -9.35 3.88
CA CYS A 109 -6.88 -10.33 4.80
C CYS A 109 -6.11 -11.42 4.05
N LYS A 110 -6.63 -11.95 2.94
CA LYS A 110 -5.90 -12.96 2.13
C LYS A 110 -4.51 -12.50 1.68
N TYR A 111 -4.35 -11.23 1.30
CA TYR A 111 -3.04 -10.71 0.91
C TYR A 111 -2.12 -10.53 2.12
N ILE A 112 -2.64 -10.00 3.22
CA ILE A 112 -1.88 -9.81 4.46
C ILE A 112 -1.44 -11.16 5.05
N ASP A 113 -2.35 -12.13 5.13
CA ASP A 113 -2.09 -13.47 5.69
C ASP A 113 -1.07 -14.26 4.89
N SER A 114 -0.85 -13.89 3.62
CA SER A 114 0.20 -14.50 2.79
C SER A 114 1.60 -13.98 3.09
N LEU A 115 1.75 -12.83 3.77
CA LEU A 115 3.04 -12.20 4.05
C LEU A 115 4.07 -13.14 4.71
N PRO A 116 3.74 -13.93 5.75
CA PRO A 116 4.72 -14.81 6.38
C PRO A 116 5.32 -15.81 5.39
N ALA A 117 4.50 -16.40 4.51
CA ALA A 117 4.97 -17.34 3.50
C ALA A 117 5.90 -16.67 2.46
N ARG A 118 5.61 -15.42 2.10
CA ARG A 118 6.44 -14.63 1.17
C ARG A 118 7.78 -14.25 1.78
N VAL A 119 7.79 -13.80 3.03
CA VAL A 119 9.01 -13.52 3.78
C VAL A 119 9.88 -14.77 3.84
N GLN A 120 9.30 -15.94 4.12
CA GLN A 120 10.04 -17.21 4.10
C GLN A 120 10.59 -17.54 2.70
N ALA A 121 9.84 -17.25 1.63
CA ALA A 121 10.32 -17.44 0.27
C ALA A 121 11.53 -16.53 -0.05
N VAL A 122 11.48 -15.25 0.35
CA VAL A 122 12.61 -14.31 0.18
C VAL A 122 13.84 -14.78 0.98
N ILE A 123 13.65 -15.23 2.22
CA ILE A 123 14.74 -15.78 3.05
C ILE A 123 15.36 -17.01 2.38
N LYS A 124 14.53 -17.94 1.88
CA LYS A 124 14.99 -19.13 1.15
C LYS A 124 15.72 -18.77 -0.14
N ALA A 125 15.27 -17.72 -0.83
CA ALA A 125 15.92 -17.16 -2.01
C ALA A 125 17.16 -16.30 -1.69
N LYS A 126 17.53 -16.17 -0.40
CA LYS A 126 18.64 -15.34 0.08
C LYS A 126 18.54 -13.88 -0.40
N GLY A 127 17.33 -13.34 -0.40
CA GLY A 127 17.04 -11.97 -0.88
C GLY A 127 16.82 -11.85 -2.39
N GLY A 128 16.84 -12.96 -3.13
CA GLY A 128 16.45 -12.98 -4.54
C GLY A 128 14.94 -12.92 -4.76
N ASN A 129 14.54 -12.76 -6.03
CA ASN A 129 13.14 -12.71 -6.46
C ASN A 129 12.39 -14.00 -6.09
N THR A 130 11.09 -13.85 -5.82
CA THR A 130 10.22 -14.98 -5.50
C THR A 130 9.17 -15.20 -6.59
N ILE A 131 8.28 -16.17 -6.39
CA ILE A 131 7.16 -16.45 -7.30
C ILE A 131 5.95 -15.53 -7.07
N TYR A 132 6.01 -14.69 -6.04
CA TYR A 132 4.91 -13.84 -5.61
C TYR A 132 4.84 -12.56 -6.44
#